data_AF-A0A382T081-F1
#
_entry.id   AF-A0A382T081-F1
#
_cell.length_a   1.000
_cell.length_b   1.000
_cell.length_c   1.000
_cell.angle_alpha   90.00
_cell.angle_beta   90.00
_cell.angle_gamma   90.00
#
_symmetry.space_group_name_H-M   'P 1'
#
loop_
_entity.id
_entity.type
_entity.pdbx_description
1 polymer ?
#
loop_
_entity_poly.entity_id
_entity_poly.type
_entity_poly.pdbx_seq_one_letter_code
_entity_poly.pdbx_strand_id
1 'polypeptide(L)'
;MRKAFSLDEHFKQSEHWELTFKDGILIIDNFYENPEEINEALLNRPYPYWKYNPERQSPNGVDYNDCRVVDKVGHPTRRYDNDMQRILNCCRNHWWKHEYTWNALYEVNCFQTINVFDNRLQHYPHIDSPLGTPDEMSTLNLIIYLDTIENGGTAVYEGAWLENREHQSLLYPVEDDMDLQQLIPHKFNRGIIVPGNRLHGAYIDDYTKYSGDNWRFSQVLFFHPSQGRNGGAR
;
A
#
# COMPACT_ATOMS: atom_id res chain seq x y z
N MET A 1 9.45 7.96 25.73
CA MET A 1 10.92 7.74 25.77
C MET A 1 11.31 7.19 24.40
N ARG A 2 12.18 7.86 23.63
CA ARG A 2 12.56 7.37 22.29
C ARG A 2 13.47 6.13 22.46
N LYS A 3 13.10 5.01 21.86
CA LYS A 3 13.88 3.76 21.91
C LYS A 3 14.48 3.48 20.53
N ALA A 4 15.72 3.02 20.50
CA ALA A 4 16.27 2.41 19.30
C ALA A 4 15.57 1.07 19.05
N PHE A 5 15.39 0.72 17.78
CA PHE A 5 14.81 -0.55 17.38
C PHE A 5 15.49 -1.09 16.11
N SER A 6 15.38 -2.39 15.89
CA SER A 6 15.83 -3.05 14.66
C SER A 6 14.66 -3.12 13.69
N LEU A 7 14.84 -2.62 12.45
CA LEU A 7 13.80 -2.68 11.41
C LEU A 7 13.40 -4.14 11.12
N ASP A 8 14.36 -5.05 11.01
CA ASP A 8 14.10 -6.46 10.68
C ASP A 8 13.37 -7.22 11.79
N GLU A 9 13.58 -6.85 13.06
CA GLU A 9 12.83 -7.45 14.17
C GLU A 9 11.44 -6.83 14.29
N HIS A 10 11.34 -5.51 14.10
CA HIS A 10 10.07 -4.80 14.22
C HIS A 10 9.10 -5.17 13.10
N PHE A 11 9.58 -5.32 11.86
CA PHE A 11 8.82 -5.78 10.71
C PHE A 11 9.04 -7.27 10.42
N LYS A 12 9.26 -8.08 11.46
CA LYS A 12 9.39 -9.54 11.32
C LYS A 12 8.12 -10.15 10.72
N GLN A 13 8.25 -10.76 9.55
CA GLN A 13 7.14 -11.50 8.94
C GLN A 13 6.82 -12.76 9.77
N SER A 14 5.54 -13.13 9.84
CA SER A 14 5.09 -14.38 10.46
C SER A 14 5.70 -15.59 9.77
N GLU A 15 6.01 -16.64 10.53
CA GLU A 15 6.43 -17.94 9.96
C GLU A 15 5.29 -18.65 9.22
N HIS A 16 4.04 -18.37 9.61
CA HIS A 16 2.85 -19.02 9.08
C HIS A 16 1.90 -18.01 8.45
N TRP A 17 1.79 -18.07 7.12
CA TRP A 17 0.84 -17.29 6.34
C TRP A 17 -0.35 -18.12 5.88
N GLU A 18 -1.51 -17.48 5.87
CA GLU A 18 -2.71 -18.00 5.25
C GLU A 18 -2.86 -17.36 3.86
N LEU A 19 -2.54 -18.13 2.83
CA LEU A 19 -2.51 -17.65 1.44
C LEU A 19 -3.81 -17.98 0.71
N THR A 20 -4.40 -16.97 0.07
CA THR A 20 -5.56 -17.15 -0.82
C THR A 20 -5.32 -16.40 -2.11
N PHE A 21 -5.37 -17.07 -3.26
CA PHE A 21 -5.39 -16.41 -4.56
C PHE A 21 -6.80 -16.43 -5.13
N LYS A 22 -7.39 -15.26 -5.36
CA LYS A 22 -8.76 -15.13 -5.86
C LYS A 22 -8.89 -13.88 -6.72
N ASP A 23 -9.57 -14.00 -7.86
CA ASP A 23 -9.88 -12.89 -8.78
C ASP A 23 -8.65 -12.08 -9.23
N GLY A 24 -7.50 -12.76 -9.35
CA GLY A 24 -6.24 -12.12 -9.73
C GLY A 24 -5.58 -11.30 -8.62
N ILE A 25 -5.96 -11.52 -7.36
CA ILE A 25 -5.37 -10.91 -6.16
C ILE A 25 -4.82 -12.03 -5.28
N LEU A 26 -3.59 -11.85 -4.78
CA LEU A 26 -3.03 -12.71 -3.73
C LEU A 26 -3.29 -12.04 -2.37
N ILE A 27 -3.96 -12.74 -1.48
CA ILE A 27 -4.24 -12.33 -0.10
C ILE A 27 -3.35 -13.16 0.83
N ILE A 28 -2.71 -12.49 1.77
CA ILE A 28 -1.79 -13.05 2.77
C ILE A 28 -2.29 -12.61 4.14
N ASP A 29 -3.00 -13.50 4.83
CA ASP A 29 -3.41 -13.27 6.23
C ASP A 29 -2.29 -13.64 7.20
N ASN A 30 -2.27 -12.95 8.35
CA ASN A 30 -1.25 -13.05 9.40
C ASN A 30 0.15 -12.66 8.90
N PHE A 31 0.28 -11.50 8.25
CA PHE A 31 1.50 -11.11 7.53
C PHE A 31 2.73 -10.94 8.46
N TYR A 32 2.61 -10.09 9.48
CA TYR A 32 3.63 -9.82 10.50
C TYR A 32 3.40 -10.66 11.75
N GLU A 33 4.50 -10.95 12.47
CA GLU A 33 4.46 -11.68 13.75
C GLU A 33 3.94 -10.80 14.90
N ASN A 34 4.34 -9.51 14.92
CA ASN A 34 3.99 -8.57 15.97
C ASN A 34 3.32 -7.30 15.39
N PRO A 35 2.18 -7.42 14.69
CA PRO A 35 1.53 -6.29 14.02
C PRO A 35 1.06 -5.20 15.00
N GLU A 36 0.72 -5.56 16.23
CA GLU A 36 0.30 -4.62 17.28
C GLU A 36 1.44 -3.68 17.68
N GLU A 37 2.67 -4.18 17.76
CA GLU A 37 3.84 -3.35 18.06
C GLU A 37 4.12 -2.36 16.92
N ILE A 38 3.92 -2.77 15.67
CA ILE A 38 4.04 -1.90 14.49
C ILE A 38 2.98 -0.80 14.56
N ASN A 39 1.72 -1.16 14.82
CA ASN A 39 0.62 -0.21 14.96
C ASN A 39 0.88 0.79 16.11
N GLU A 40 1.31 0.31 17.27
CA GLU A 40 1.65 1.16 18.41
C GLU A 40 2.80 2.12 18.07
N ALA A 41 3.85 1.63 17.39
CA ALA A 41 4.97 2.47 16.96
C ALA A 41 4.57 3.55 15.96
N LEU A 42 3.63 3.24 15.05
CA LEU A 42 3.03 4.20 14.14
C LEU A 42 2.24 5.25 14.93
N LEU A 43 1.29 4.85 15.79
CA LEU A 43 0.47 5.78 16.57
C LEU A 43 1.30 6.73 17.45
N ASN A 44 2.49 6.31 17.89
CA ASN A 44 3.35 7.08 18.79
C ASN A 44 4.43 7.93 18.07
N ARG A 45 4.39 8.06 16.74
CA ARG A 45 5.35 8.90 15.98
C ARG A 45 4.64 10.04 15.22
N PRO A 46 5.35 11.15 14.96
CA PRO A 46 4.87 12.14 14.01
C PRO A 46 5.00 11.64 12.56
N TYR A 47 4.14 12.15 11.68
CA TYR A 47 4.13 11.81 10.26
C TYR A 47 4.42 13.07 9.40
N PRO A 48 5.29 12.98 8.39
CA PRO A 48 5.46 14.08 7.45
C PRO A 48 4.33 14.05 6.41
N TYR A 49 3.81 15.23 6.05
CA TYR A 49 2.84 15.36 4.97
C TYR A 49 3.42 14.83 3.65
N TRP A 50 2.58 14.11 2.92
CA TRP A 50 2.89 13.53 1.63
C TRP A 50 2.41 14.43 0.48
N LYS A 51 3.18 14.49 -0.61
CA LYS A 51 2.90 15.33 -1.80
C LYS A 51 2.57 16.80 -1.46
N TYR A 52 3.03 17.28 -0.31
CA TYR A 52 2.71 18.59 0.23
C TYR A 52 3.84 19.60 -0.03
N ASN A 53 3.44 20.84 -0.31
CA ASN A 53 4.34 21.99 -0.40
C ASN A 53 3.64 23.19 0.26
N PRO A 54 4.24 23.85 1.27
CA PRO A 54 3.64 25.01 1.93
C PRO A 54 3.40 26.23 1.01
N GLU A 55 4.01 26.26 -0.17
CA GLU A 55 3.82 27.33 -1.17
C GLU A 55 2.59 27.12 -2.06
N ARG A 56 1.88 25.99 -1.93
CA ARG A 56 0.69 25.65 -2.72
C ARG A 56 -0.54 25.60 -1.84
N GLN A 57 -1.68 26.02 -2.38
CA GLN A 57 -2.96 25.70 -1.78
C GLN A 57 -3.21 24.20 -1.96
N SER A 58 -3.32 23.47 -0.85
CA SER A 58 -3.60 22.04 -0.83
C SER A 58 -4.66 21.76 0.23
N PRO A 59 -5.59 20.83 -0.04
CA PRO A 59 -6.52 20.33 0.98
C PRO A 59 -5.81 19.45 2.03
N ASN A 60 -4.58 18.99 1.78
CA ASN A 60 -3.80 18.23 2.76
C ASN A 60 -3.38 19.12 3.96
N GLY A 61 -3.71 18.70 5.17
CA GLY A 61 -3.60 19.48 6.41
C GLY A 61 -4.81 20.38 6.71
N VAL A 62 -5.83 20.39 5.84
CA VAL A 62 -7.06 21.19 5.99
C VAL A 62 -8.30 20.30 6.00
N ASP A 63 -8.51 19.54 4.93
CA ASP A 63 -9.68 18.67 4.77
C ASP A 63 -9.41 17.25 5.26
N TYR A 64 -8.16 16.82 5.13
CA TYR A 64 -7.62 15.54 5.56
C TYR A 64 -6.11 15.67 5.75
N ASN A 65 -5.50 14.72 6.46
CA ASN A 65 -4.07 14.49 6.53
C ASN A 65 -3.73 13.32 5.61
N ASP A 66 -2.95 13.59 4.56
CA ASP A 66 -2.27 12.58 3.75
C ASP A 66 -0.78 12.64 4.07
N CYS A 67 -0.30 11.63 4.76
CA CYS A 67 1.06 11.56 5.29
C CYS A 67 1.74 10.26 4.85
N ARG A 68 3.07 10.27 4.84
CA ARG A 68 3.83 9.07 4.46
C ARG A 68 5.11 8.93 5.27
N VAL A 69 5.22 7.83 6.00
CA VAL A 69 6.46 7.44 6.65
C VAL A 69 7.31 6.64 5.68
N VAL A 70 8.59 7.01 5.55
CA VAL A 70 9.56 6.28 4.71
C VAL A 70 10.82 6.01 5.53
N ASP A 71 10.99 4.76 5.95
CA ASP A 71 12.18 4.31 6.66
C ASP A 71 13.05 3.48 5.71
N LYS A 72 14.25 3.98 5.38
CA LYS A 72 15.16 3.33 4.44
C LYS A 72 15.95 2.21 5.11
N VAL A 73 15.96 1.02 4.48
CA VAL A 73 16.83 -0.09 4.87
C VAL A 73 18.21 0.13 4.25
N GLY A 74 19.08 0.85 4.97
CA GLY A 74 20.42 1.19 4.47
C GLY A 74 21.37 -0.01 4.35
N HIS A 75 21.20 -1.01 5.20
CA HIS A 75 22.00 -2.23 5.24
C HIS A 75 21.08 -3.44 5.42
N PRO A 76 20.49 -3.97 4.34
CA PRO A 76 19.62 -5.14 4.42
C PRO A 76 20.40 -6.33 4.95
N THR A 77 19.77 -7.09 5.85
CA THR A 77 20.34 -8.34 6.32
C THR A 77 19.96 -9.49 5.38
N ARG A 78 20.65 -10.62 5.50
CA ARG A 78 20.24 -11.86 4.82
C ARG A 78 18.80 -12.27 5.14
N ARG A 79 18.31 -11.92 6.34
CA ARG A 79 16.94 -12.20 6.75
C ARG A 79 15.95 -11.38 5.95
N TYR A 80 16.18 -10.06 5.85
CA TYR A 80 15.40 -9.17 5.00
C TYR A 80 15.29 -9.71 3.55
N ASP A 81 16.42 -10.12 2.96
CA ASP A 81 16.44 -10.65 1.60
C ASP A 81 15.65 -11.96 1.47
N ASN A 82 15.79 -12.88 2.45
CA ASN A 82 15.04 -14.14 2.47
C ASN A 82 13.53 -13.90 2.61
N ASP A 83 13.14 -12.96 3.46
CA ASP A 83 11.75 -12.57 3.70
C ASP A 83 11.13 -11.98 2.43
N MET A 84 11.87 -11.16 1.69
CA MET A 84 11.43 -10.66 0.38
C MET A 84 11.32 -11.79 -0.65
N GLN A 85 12.31 -12.68 -0.73
CA GLN A 85 12.24 -13.82 -1.65
C GLN A 85 11.10 -14.77 -1.33
N ARG A 86 10.69 -14.91 -0.07
CA ARG A 86 9.52 -15.70 0.32
C ARG A 86 8.24 -15.13 -0.29
N ILE A 87 8.04 -13.81 -0.21
CA ILE A 87 6.91 -13.13 -0.88
C ILE A 87 6.98 -13.32 -2.39
N LEU A 88 8.15 -13.09 -2.99
CA LEU A 88 8.33 -13.19 -4.44
C LEU A 88 8.10 -14.62 -4.96
N ASN A 89 8.44 -15.65 -4.18
CA ASN A 89 8.12 -17.04 -4.53
C ASN A 89 6.61 -17.28 -4.59
N CYS A 90 5.83 -16.69 -3.70
CA CYS A 90 4.36 -16.71 -3.80
C CYS A 90 3.89 -15.98 -5.07
N CYS A 91 4.45 -14.81 -5.38
CA CYS A 91 4.11 -14.04 -6.58
C CYS A 91 4.39 -14.83 -7.87
N ARG A 92 5.53 -15.51 -7.94
CA ARG A 92 5.93 -16.35 -9.10
C ARG A 92 4.99 -17.52 -9.35
N ASN A 93 4.17 -17.94 -8.39
CA ASN A 93 3.13 -18.95 -8.67
C ASN A 93 2.01 -18.41 -9.58
N HIS A 94 1.78 -17.09 -9.58
CA HIS A 94 0.61 -16.48 -10.22
C HIS A 94 0.96 -15.53 -11.37
N TRP A 95 2.07 -14.78 -11.30
CA TRP A 95 2.45 -13.75 -12.27
C TRP A 95 3.86 -14.00 -12.85
N TRP A 96 4.67 -12.95 -13.06
CA TRP A 96 6.01 -13.00 -13.64
C TRP A 96 6.86 -14.09 -12.97
N LYS A 97 7.46 -14.96 -13.80
CA LYS A 97 8.21 -16.14 -13.32
C LYS A 97 9.67 -15.86 -13.04
N HIS A 98 10.19 -14.70 -13.47
CA HIS A 98 11.60 -14.37 -13.35
C HIS A 98 11.86 -13.44 -12.15
N GLU A 99 12.91 -12.64 -12.27
CA GLU A 99 13.37 -11.76 -11.21
C GLU A 99 12.51 -10.51 -11.08
N TYR A 100 12.33 -10.08 -9.84
CA TYR A 100 11.75 -8.79 -9.50
C TYR A 100 12.81 -7.91 -8.84
N THR A 101 12.68 -6.60 -9.04
CA THR A 101 13.43 -5.60 -8.28
C THR A 101 12.47 -4.80 -7.39
N TRP A 102 12.97 -4.29 -6.27
CA TRP A 102 12.22 -3.45 -5.34
C TRP A 102 13.15 -2.46 -4.66
N ASN A 103 12.57 -1.44 -4.04
CA ASN A 103 13.31 -0.50 -3.20
C ASN A 103 13.37 -1.02 -1.77
N ALA A 104 14.55 -1.00 -1.16
CA ALA A 104 14.75 -1.44 0.22
C ALA A 104 14.26 -0.38 1.22
N LEU A 105 12.94 -0.25 1.34
CA LEU A 105 12.23 0.75 2.13
C LEU A 105 11.06 0.10 2.89
N TYR A 106 10.74 0.64 4.06
CA TYR A 106 9.44 0.49 4.69
C TYR A 106 8.67 1.79 4.49
N GLU A 107 7.63 1.73 3.67
CA GLU A 107 6.82 2.89 3.28
C GLU A 107 5.38 2.69 3.76
N VAL A 108 4.90 3.60 4.61
CA VAL A 108 3.56 3.52 5.22
C VAL A 108 2.77 4.77 4.89
N ASN A 109 1.64 4.60 4.22
CA ASN A 109 0.63 5.64 4.07
C ASN A 109 -0.12 5.81 5.39
N CYS A 110 -0.22 7.05 5.85
CA CYS A 110 -0.93 7.43 7.06
C CYS A 110 -2.01 8.43 6.67
N PHE A 111 -3.28 8.06 6.81
CA PHE A 111 -4.40 8.92 6.44
C PHE A 111 -5.31 9.22 7.64
N GLN A 112 -5.83 10.43 7.70
CA GLN A 112 -6.84 10.85 8.66
C GLN A 112 -7.74 11.95 8.10
N THR A 113 -9.04 11.85 8.33
CA THR A 113 -10.04 12.85 7.99
C THR A 113 -10.04 14.03 8.97
N ILE A 114 -10.20 15.26 8.47
CA ILE A 114 -10.39 16.45 9.30
C ILE A 114 -11.81 17.03 9.09
N ASN A 115 -12.16 17.41 7.86
CA ASN A 115 -13.40 18.16 7.56
C ASN A 115 -14.27 17.53 6.47
N VAL A 116 -13.74 16.61 5.65
CA VAL A 116 -14.49 16.01 4.53
C VAL A 116 -14.89 14.57 4.84
N PHE A 117 -16.17 14.38 5.16
CA PHE A 117 -16.74 13.09 5.58
C PHE A 117 -17.69 12.47 4.53
N ASP A 118 -17.60 12.91 3.27
CA ASP A 118 -18.44 12.39 2.19
C ASP A 118 -17.90 11.05 1.68
N ASN A 119 -18.62 9.97 1.96
CA ASN A 119 -18.23 8.61 1.56
C ASN A 119 -18.31 8.36 0.03
N ARG A 120 -18.90 9.28 -0.76
CA ARG A 120 -18.80 9.24 -2.23
C ARG A 120 -17.40 9.58 -2.72
N LEU A 121 -16.62 10.30 -1.91
CA LEU A 121 -15.24 10.63 -2.22
C LEU A 121 -14.34 9.48 -1.76
N GLN A 122 -13.47 9.00 -2.64
CA GLN A 122 -12.51 7.94 -2.34
C GLN A 122 -11.10 8.39 -2.69
N HIS A 123 -10.08 7.67 -2.22
CA HIS A 123 -8.70 8.03 -2.56
C HIS A 123 -8.49 7.89 -4.06
N TYR A 124 -7.85 8.88 -4.67
CA TYR A 124 -7.73 9.07 -6.11
C TYR A 124 -7.19 7.79 -6.77
N PRO A 125 -8.01 7.11 -7.60
CA PRO A 125 -7.57 5.86 -8.22
C PRO A 125 -6.42 6.09 -9.20
N HIS A 126 -5.46 5.18 -9.21
CA HIS A 126 -4.30 5.24 -10.09
C HIS A 126 -3.87 3.85 -10.57
N ILE A 127 -2.91 3.84 -11.49
CA ILE A 127 -2.23 2.65 -12.00
C ILE A 127 -0.72 2.83 -11.79
N ASP A 128 -0.03 1.73 -11.50
CA ASP A 128 1.43 1.66 -11.32
C ASP A 128 2.11 0.92 -12.49
N SER A 129 1.33 0.52 -13.49
CA SER A 129 1.79 0.03 -14.78
C SER A 129 0.78 0.45 -15.85
N PRO A 130 1.20 0.69 -17.11
CA PRO A 130 0.27 1.04 -18.18
C PRO A 130 -0.86 0.00 -18.31
N LEU A 131 -2.09 0.44 -18.58
CA LEU A 131 -3.29 -0.42 -18.69
C LEU A 131 -3.11 -1.60 -19.67
N GLY A 132 -2.36 -1.41 -20.75
CA GLY A 132 -2.07 -2.45 -21.74
C GLY A 132 -1.01 -3.47 -21.32
N THR A 133 -0.37 -3.28 -20.17
CA THR A 133 0.60 -4.24 -19.62
C THR A 133 -0.14 -5.48 -19.16
N PRO A 134 0.24 -6.70 -19.58
CA PRO A 134 -0.34 -7.91 -19.02
C PRO A 134 -0.10 -8.02 -17.51
N ASP A 135 -1.02 -8.64 -16.75
CA ASP A 135 -0.84 -8.88 -15.31
C ASP A 135 0.50 -9.55 -14.99
N GLU A 136 0.92 -10.50 -15.83
CA GLU A 136 2.19 -11.23 -15.69
C GLU A 136 3.45 -10.35 -15.84
N MET A 137 3.33 -9.16 -16.41
CA MET A 137 4.43 -8.22 -16.64
C MET A 137 4.22 -6.88 -15.92
N SER A 138 3.16 -6.78 -15.11
CA SER A 138 2.84 -5.56 -14.37
C SER A 138 3.69 -5.48 -13.11
N THR A 139 3.98 -4.25 -12.67
CA THR A 139 4.44 -4.02 -11.30
C THR A 139 3.42 -4.62 -10.34
N LEU A 140 3.87 -5.36 -9.34
CA LEU A 140 2.98 -5.87 -8.30
C LEU A 140 3.02 -4.93 -7.09
N ASN A 141 1.84 -4.56 -6.61
CA ASN A 141 1.65 -3.71 -5.44
C ASN A 141 1.34 -4.58 -4.23
N LEU A 142 2.28 -4.70 -3.30
CA LEU A 142 2.02 -5.28 -1.97
C LEU A 142 1.51 -4.18 -1.04
N ILE A 143 0.30 -4.35 -0.52
CA ILE A 143 -0.32 -3.44 0.44
C ILE A 143 -0.62 -4.24 1.70
N ILE A 144 -0.14 -3.78 2.86
CA ILE A 144 -0.35 -4.43 4.15
C ILE A 144 -1.11 -3.47 5.06
N TYR A 145 -2.22 -3.97 5.61
CA TYR A 145 -3.13 -3.24 6.47
C TYR A 145 -2.65 -3.26 7.92
N LEU A 146 -2.42 -2.08 8.51
CA LEU A 146 -1.74 -1.91 9.79
C LEU A 146 -2.54 -1.11 10.83
N ASP A 147 -3.79 -0.73 10.56
CA ASP A 147 -4.71 -0.19 11.58
C ASP A 147 -5.76 -1.21 12.02
N THR A 148 -6.28 -1.05 13.23
CA THR A 148 -7.26 -1.97 13.84
C THR A 148 -8.70 -1.53 13.63
N ILE A 149 -8.94 -0.42 12.90
CA ILE A 149 -10.28 0.13 12.67
C ILE A 149 -11.02 -0.68 11.60
N GLU A 150 -10.29 -1.25 10.64
CA GLU A 150 -10.78 -2.19 9.63
C GLU A 150 -12.00 -1.67 8.85
N ASN A 151 -11.94 -0.42 8.38
CA ASN A 151 -13.04 0.17 7.63
C ASN A 151 -12.67 0.46 6.16
N GLY A 152 -13.49 -0.06 5.25
CA GLY A 152 -13.22 -0.06 3.81
C GLY A 152 -12.18 -1.12 3.40
N GLY A 153 -11.21 -0.73 2.58
CA GLY A 153 -10.23 -1.66 2.01
C GLY A 153 -9.49 -1.06 0.81
N THR A 154 -9.15 -1.91 -0.16
CA THR A 154 -8.60 -1.47 -1.45
C THR A 154 -9.64 -1.76 -2.52
N ALA A 155 -10.05 -0.74 -3.25
CA ALA A 155 -10.96 -0.86 -4.36
C ALA A 155 -10.18 -0.99 -5.67
N VAL A 156 -10.68 -1.85 -6.54
CA VAL A 156 -10.30 -1.96 -7.95
C VAL A 156 -11.50 -1.51 -8.77
N TYR A 157 -11.25 -0.62 -9.72
CA TYR A 157 -12.26 0.04 -10.53
C TYR A 157 -12.11 -0.35 -12.01
N GLU A 158 -13.24 -0.34 -12.71
CA GLU A 158 -13.31 -0.29 -14.17
C GLU A 158 -13.79 1.10 -14.62
N GLY A 159 -13.39 1.54 -15.82
CA GLY A 159 -13.84 2.84 -16.35
C GLY A 159 -12.84 3.52 -17.28
N ALA A 160 -13.13 4.79 -17.62
CA ALA A 160 -12.27 5.59 -18.48
C ALA A 160 -10.98 5.98 -17.76
N TRP A 161 -9.85 6.01 -18.48
CA TRP A 161 -8.59 6.48 -17.92
C TRP A 161 -8.69 7.96 -17.55
N LEU A 162 -8.36 8.28 -16.29
CA LEU A 162 -8.20 9.65 -15.81
C LEU A 162 -6.73 10.02 -15.72
N GLU A 163 -6.42 11.28 -16.02
CA GLU A 163 -5.11 11.86 -15.71
C GLU A 163 -4.93 11.86 -14.18
N ASN A 164 -3.84 11.29 -13.67
CA ASN A 164 -3.60 11.27 -12.23
C ASN A 164 -3.37 12.70 -11.68
N ARG A 165 -4.35 13.20 -10.94
CA ARG A 165 -4.33 14.52 -10.28
C ARG A 165 -4.34 14.42 -8.75
N GLU A 166 -3.93 13.29 -8.19
CA GLU A 166 -3.84 13.07 -6.74
C GLU A 166 -2.99 14.12 -6.02
N HIS A 167 -2.01 14.71 -6.73
CA HIS A 167 -1.19 15.82 -6.20
C HIS A 167 -1.98 17.12 -5.93
N GLN A 168 -3.20 17.25 -6.47
CA GLN A 168 -4.09 18.39 -6.26
C GLN A 168 -5.08 18.10 -5.12
N SER A 169 -5.69 16.91 -5.16
CA SER A 169 -6.57 16.38 -4.11
C SER A 169 -6.45 14.86 -4.09
N LEU A 170 -6.27 14.30 -2.91
CA LEU A 170 -6.31 12.86 -2.67
C LEU A 170 -7.73 12.33 -2.83
N LEU A 171 -8.75 13.14 -2.54
CA LEU A 171 -10.15 12.70 -2.58
C LEU A 171 -10.77 12.99 -3.95
N TYR A 172 -11.44 11.98 -4.51
CA TYR A 172 -12.08 12.01 -5.83
C TYR A 172 -13.49 11.37 -5.79
N PRO A 173 -14.51 11.94 -6.45
CA PRO A 173 -15.83 11.33 -6.54
C PRO A 173 -15.84 10.15 -7.53
N VAL A 174 -15.31 9.00 -7.11
CA VAL A 174 -15.07 7.85 -8.00
C VAL A 174 -16.34 7.33 -8.67
N GLU A 175 -17.48 7.36 -7.99
CA GLU A 175 -18.75 6.83 -8.49
C GLU A 175 -19.34 7.64 -9.66
N ASP A 176 -18.83 8.86 -9.90
CA ASP A 176 -19.31 9.69 -11.00
C ASP A 176 -18.71 9.25 -12.36
N ASP A 177 -17.55 8.59 -12.35
CA ASP A 177 -16.78 8.24 -13.57
C ASP A 177 -16.35 6.76 -13.65
N MET A 178 -16.47 5.99 -12.55
CA MET A 178 -15.93 4.64 -12.44
C MET A 178 -16.91 3.67 -11.79
N ASP A 179 -16.85 2.42 -12.23
CA ASP A 179 -17.58 1.32 -11.63
C ASP A 179 -16.67 0.54 -10.68
N LEU A 180 -17.13 0.31 -9.45
CA LEU A 180 -16.43 -0.53 -8.49
C LEU A 180 -16.50 -2.00 -8.95
N GLN A 181 -15.37 -2.54 -9.41
CA GLN A 181 -15.26 -3.92 -9.89
C GLN A 181 -15.07 -4.90 -8.72
N GLN A 182 -14.17 -4.56 -7.81
CA GLN A 182 -13.81 -5.43 -6.69
C GLN A 182 -13.41 -4.57 -5.49
N LEU A 183 -13.94 -4.91 -4.31
CA LEU A 183 -13.46 -4.38 -3.03
C LEU A 183 -12.76 -5.50 -2.27
N ILE A 184 -11.47 -5.30 -1.97
CA ILE A 184 -10.72 -6.19 -1.10
C ILE A 184 -10.77 -5.61 0.31
N PRO A 185 -11.54 -6.20 1.24
CA PRO A 185 -11.80 -5.61 2.54
C PRO A 185 -10.51 -5.54 3.37
N HIS A 186 -10.40 -4.43 4.09
CA HIS A 186 -9.38 -4.26 5.11
C HIS A 186 -9.53 -5.35 6.17
N LYS A 187 -8.41 -5.92 6.58
CA LYS A 187 -8.29 -6.77 7.77
C LYS A 187 -6.93 -6.48 8.38
N PHE A 188 -6.87 -6.22 9.67
CA PHE A 188 -5.62 -5.94 10.37
C PHE A 188 -4.64 -7.10 10.17
N ASN A 189 -3.38 -6.76 9.87
CA ASN A 189 -2.32 -7.71 9.57
C ASN A 189 -2.54 -8.58 8.32
N ARG A 190 -3.38 -8.12 7.37
CA ARG A 190 -3.51 -8.71 6.03
C ARG A 190 -2.63 -7.96 5.03
N GLY A 191 -1.87 -8.71 4.26
CA GLY A 191 -1.24 -8.27 3.02
C GLY A 191 -2.11 -8.63 1.82
N ILE A 192 -2.12 -7.77 0.80
CA ILE A 192 -2.71 -8.04 -0.50
C ILE A 192 -1.70 -7.70 -1.59
N ILE A 193 -1.69 -8.47 -2.69
CA ILE A 193 -0.87 -8.19 -3.86
C ILE A 193 -1.78 -8.02 -5.07
N VAL A 194 -1.70 -6.83 -5.67
CA VAL A 194 -2.52 -6.40 -6.80
C VAL A 194 -1.63 -6.08 -8.00
N PRO A 195 -1.97 -6.53 -9.23
CA PRO A 195 -1.31 -6.07 -10.44
C PRO A 195 -1.51 -4.56 -10.68
N GLY A 196 -0.43 -3.83 -10.92
CA GLY A 196 -0.42 -2.38 -11.05
C GLY A 196 -1.01 -1.84 -12.35
N ASN A 197 -1.36 -2.70 -13.31
CA ASN A 197 -2.13 -2.35 -14.50
C ASN A 197 -3.63 -2.20 -14.22
N ARG A 198 -4.08 -2.47 -12.98
CA ARG A 198 -5.47 -2.31 -12.57
C ARG A 198 -5.65 -0.95 -11.91
N LEU A 199 -6.74 -0.25 -12.24
CA LEU A 199 -7.07 1.03 -11.62
C LEU A 199 -7.52 0.77 -10.18
N HIS A 200 -6.81 1.32 -9.20
CA HIS A 200 -7.07 1.00 -7.80
C HIS A 200 -6.82 2.20 -6.89
N GLY A 201 -7.44 2.15 -5.70
CA GLY A 201 -7.31 3.20 -4.68
C GLY A 201 -7.75 2.70 -3.32
N ALA A 202 -7.33 3.41 -2.27
CA ALA A 202 -7.87 3.14 -0.94
C ALA A 202 -9.36 3.51 -0.89
N TYR A 203 -10.13 2.62 -0.28
CA TYR A 203 -11.56 2.75 -0.09
C TYR A 203 -11.87 2.86 1.41
N ILE A 204 -12.75 3.79 1.78
CA ILE A 204 -13.22 4.01 3.15
C ILE A 204 -14.76 4.00 3.14
N ASP A 205 -15.38 3.14 3.96
CA ASP A 205 -16.85 3.08 4.04
C ASP A 205 -17.43 4.23 4.87
N ASP A 206 -16.70 4.68 5.89
CA ASP A 206 -17.11 5.68 6.87
C ASP A 206 -15.90 6.51 7.33
N TYR A 207 -15.74 7.69 6.74
CA TYR A 207 -14.65 8.62 7.07
C TYR A 207 -14.66 9.11 8.52
N THR A 208 -15.79 9.00 9.24
CA THR A 208 -15.83 9.41 10.66
C THR A 208 -14.96 8.51 11.53
N LYS A 209 -14.75 7.25 11.12
CA LYS A 209 -13.91 6.29 11.85
C LYS A 209 -12.43 6.63 11.79
N TYR A 210 -11.98 7.34 10.75
CA TYR A 210 -10.59 7.76 10.57
C TYR A 210 -10.40 9.25 10.89
N SER A 211 -11.01 9.74 11.98
CA SER A 211 -10.90 11.14 12.42
C SER A 211 -10.44 11.25 13.88
N GLY A 212 -10.04 12.46 14.31
CA GLY A 212 -9.60 12.71 15.69
C GLY A 212 -8.25 12.05 16.00
N ASP A 213 -8.24 11.00 16.83
CA ASP A 213 -7.03 10.24 17.16
C ASP A 213 -6.86 8.99 16.28
N ASN A 214 -7.85 8.71 15.43
CA ASN A 214 -7.87 7.51 14.60
C ASN A 214 -7.18 7.76 13.26
N TRP A 215 -6.35 6.80 12.85
CA TRP A 215 -5.57 6.85 11.63
C TRP A 215 -5.72 5.56 10.84
N ARG A 216 -5.74 5.69 9.52
CA ARG A 216 -5.60 4.56 8.60
C ARG A 216 -4.12 4.35 8.30
N PHE A 217 -3.65 3.11 8.42
CA PHE A 217 -2.27 2.76 8.10
C PHE A 217 -2.22 1.63 7.09
N SER A 218 -1.53 1.88 5.98
CA SER A 218 -1.22 0.84 5.00
C SER A 218 0.23 0.93 4.57
N GLN A 219 1.00 -0.13 4.81
CA GLN A 219 2.33 -0.26 4.24
C GLN A 219 2.22 -0.63 2.76
N VAL A 220 3.09 -0.06 1.94
CA VAL A 220 3.14 -0.28 0.50
C VAL A 220 4.56 -0.69 0.08
N LEU A 221 4.65 -1.67 -0.82
CA LEU A 221 5.90 -2.09 -1.48
C LEU A 221 5.62 -2.47 -2.93
N PHE A 222 6.52 -2.10 -3.83
CA PHE A 222 6.40 -2.34 -5.26
C PHE A 222 7.44 -3.37 -5.73
N PHE A 223 6.98 -4.39 -6.45
CA PHE A 223 7.84 -5.37 -7.11
C PHE A 223 7.78 -5.16 -8.62
N HIS A 224 8.89 -4.71 -9.20
CA HIS A 224 9.00 -4.47 -10.63
C HIS A 224 9.54 -5.72 -11.34
N PRO A 225 8.80 -6.31 -12.29
CA PRO A 225 9.31 -7.42 -13.06
C PRO A 225 10.52 -6.96 -13.87
N SER A 226 11.65 -7.62 -13.67
CA SER A 226 12.85 -7.38 -14.45
C SER A 226 12.94 -8.45 -15.54
N GLN A 227 13.17 -8.02 -16.77
CA GLN A 227 13.73 -8.92 -17.78
C GLN A 227 15.15 -9.20 -17.29
N GLY A 228 15.37 -10.40 -16.74
CA GLY A 228 16.70 -10.81 -16.32
C GLY A 228 17.68 -10.46 -17.43
N ARG A 229 18.73 -9.69 -17.11
CA ARG A 229 19.87 -9.59 -18.02
C ARG A 229 20.36 -11.02 -18.22
N ASN A 230 20.07 -11.63 -19.37
CA ASN A 230 20.91 -12.70 -19.88
C ASN A 230 22.35 -12.20 -19.77
N GLY A 231 23.22 -13.01 -19.15
CA GLY A 231 24.57 -12.64 -18.77
C GLY A 231 25.27 -11.78 -19.82
N GLY A 232 25.69 -10.58 -19.41
CA GLY A 232 26.31 -9.60 -20.30
C GLY A 232 27.18 -8.63 -19.51
N ALA A 233 28.48 -8.94 -19.52
CA ALA A 233 29.63 -8.15 -19.09
C ALA A 233 29.76 -7.85 -17.57
N ARG A 234 30.82 -8.46 -17.01
CA ARG A 234 31.56 -7.97 -15.84
C ARG A 234 32.12 -6.58 -16.08
#